data_AF-A0A9D1KCQ3-F1
#
_entry.id   AF-A0A9D1KCQ3-F1
#
_cell.length_a   1.000
_cell.length_b   1.000
_cell.length_c   1.000
_cell.angle_alpha   90.00
_cell.angle_beta   90.00
_cell.angle_gamma   90.00
#
_symmetry.space_group_name_H-M   'P 1'
#
loop_
_entity.id
_entity.type
_entity.pdbx_description
1 polymer ?
#
loop_
_entity_poly.entity_id
_entity_poly.type
_entity_poly.pdbx_seq_one_letter_code
_entity_poly.pdbx_strand_id
1 'polypeptide(L)'
;MMNRVNQIFRYIGYFSLSLLIGWFSNYSGDKTDFILQISHNIIPLLVTILAFYVTILALILKELVVFKNQKGGNIKDVLHSMKKDLIIEMSLIFVAFLCYTVRGAISSVISTECMQWITILSNSVTVFTFIYFLLLIFDSIVGLWNLIEENNK
;
A
#
# COMPACT_ATOMS: atom_id res chain seq x y z
N MET A 1 -12.28 -17.46 -3.06
CA MET A 1 -11.68 -17.20 -1.73
C MET A 1 -10.21 -17.60 -1.81
N MET A 2 -9.29 -16.64 -1.93
CA MET A 2 -7.87 -16.95 -2.14
C MET A 2 -7.22 -17.36 -0.81
N ASN A 3 -6.50 -18.48 -0.81
CA ASN A 3 -5.96 -19.11 0.39
C ASN A 3 -4.95 -18.18 1.10
N ARG A 4 -4.97 -18.07 2.43
CA ARG A 4 -4.07 -17.16 3.21
C ARG A 4 -2.58 -17.38 2.90
N VAL A 5 -2.20 -18.59 2.53
CA VAL A 5 -0.84 -18.95 2.10
C VAL A 5 -0.45 -18.23 0.80
N ASN A 6 -1.37 -18.12 -0.17
CA ASN A 6 -1.13 -17.36 -1.40
C ASN A 6 -1.00 -15.86 -1.11
N GLN A 7 -1.71 -15.33 -0.10
CA GLN A 7 -1.58 -13.93 0.30
C GLN A 7 -0.18 -13.65 0.87
N ILE A 8 0.31 -14.50 1.78
CA ILE A 8 1.65 -14.36 2.36
C ILE A 8 2.73 -14.51 1.28
N PHE A 9 2.60 -15.48 0.37
CA PHE A 9 3.54 -15.67 -0.72
C PHE A 9 3.54 -14.48 -1.70
N ARG A 10 2.37 -13.88 -1.96
CA ARG A 10 2.23 -12.60 -2.67
C ARG A 10 3.05 -11.51 -1.99
N TYR A 11 2.85 -11.30 -0.69
CA TYR A 11 3.54 -10.24 0.06
C TYR A 11 5.06 -10.44 0.11
N ILE A 12 5.52 -11.68 0.27
CA ILE A 12 6.96 -12.00 0.21
C ILE A 12 7.51 -11.73 -1.20
N GLY A 13 6.78 -12.10 -2.25
CA GLY A 13 7.15 -11.80 -3.64
C GLY A 13 7.26 -10.30 -3.89
N TYR A 14 6.28 -9.51 -3.42
CA TYR A 14 6.30 -8.06 -3.56
C TYR A 14 7.41 -7.41 -2.75
N PHE A 15 7.69 -7.90 -1.54
CA PHE A 15 8.82 -7.44 -0.74
C PHE A 15 10.14 -7.68 -1.48
N SER A 16 10.32 -8.88 -2.04
CA SER A 16 11.50 -9.26 -2.85
C SER A 16 11.66 -8.36 -4.07
N LEU A 17 10.57 -8.13 -4.81
CA LEU A 17 10.55 -7.26 -5.98
C LEU A 17 10.83 -5.80 -5.61
N SER A 18 10.32 -5.34 -4.47
CA SER A 18 10.52 -3.97 -3.99
C SER A 18 11.97 -3.72 -3.58
N LEU A 19 12.62 -4.72 -2.97
CA LEU A 19 14.06 -4.68 -2.69
C LEU A 19 14.88 -4.62 -3.98
N LEU A 20 14.53 -5.41 -4.99
CA LEU A 20 15.19 -5.37 -6.29
C LEU A 20 15.03 -3.99 -6.96
N ILE A 21 13.81 -3.45 -6.99
CA ILE A 21 13.53 -2.14 -7.61
C ILE A 21 14.23 -1.01 -6.83
N GLY A 22 14.20 -1.05 -5.49
CA GLY A 22 14.90 -0.08 -4.65
C GLY A 22 16.42 -0.14 -4.82
N TRP A 23 16.98 -1.33 -5.07
CA TRP A 23 18.40 -1.49 -5.41
C TRP A 23 18.70 -0.97 -6.82
N PHE A 24 17.89 -1.32 -7.81
CA PHE A 24 18.02 -0.84 -9.19
C PHE A 24 17.92 0.68 -9.29
N SER A 25 17.08 1.32 -8.47
CA SER A 25 16.94 2.78 -8.50
C SER A 25 18.23 3.50 -8.11
N ASN A 26 19.08 2.90 -7.28
CA ASN A 26 20.34 3.50 -6.83
C ASN A 26 21.58 2.99 -7.59
N TYR A 27 21.43 2.10 -8.57
CA TYR A 27 22.57 1.42 -9.24
C TYR A 27 23.50 2.38 -10.02
N SER A 28 23.07 3.59 -10.36
CA SER A 28 23.88 4.61 -11.06
C SER A 28 24.17 5.86 -10.20
N GLY A 29 23.91 5.79 -8.90
CA GLY A 29 24.15 6.86 -7.91
C GLY A 29 22.99 7.84 -7.74
N ASP A 30 23.06 8.66 -6.68
CA ASP A 30 21.96 9.51 -6.19
C ASP A 30 21.37 10.46 -7.25
N LYS A 31 22.16 10.93 -8.22
CA LYS A 31 21.69 11.81 -9.31
C LYS A 31 20.73 11.11 -10.28
N THR A 32 20.82 9.79 -10.37
CA THR A 32 19.98 8.95 -11.23
C THR A 32 18.90 8.18 -10.46
N ASP A 33 18.79 8.43 -9.15
CA ASP A 33 17.78 7.79 -8.31
C ASP A 33 16.38 8.34 -8.66
N PHE A 34 15.71 7.65 -9.57
CA PHE A 34 14.38 8.04 -10.05
C PHE A 34 13.32 7.95 -8.94
N ILE A 35 13.50 7.09 -7.94
CA ILE A 35 12.59 7.01 -6.79
C ILE A 35 12.77 8.23 -5.89
N LEU A 36 14.01 8.71 -5.72
CA LEU A 36 14.28 9.97 -5.03
C LEU A 36 13.72 11.18 -5.78
N GLN A 37 13.80 11.20 -7.12
CA GLN A 37 13.20 12.28 -7.90
C GLN A 37 11.68 12.32 -7.75
N ILE A 38 11.04 11.15 -7.65
CA ILE A 38 9.59 11.04 -7.42
C ILE A 38 9.26 11.24 -5.93
N SER A 39 10.21 11.06 -4.99
CA SER A 39 9.93 11.01 -3.55
C SER A 39 9.26 12.24 -2.98
N HIS A 40 9.52 13.41 -3.55
CA HIS A 40 8.83 14.66 -3.19
C HIS A 40 7.30 14.56 -3.36
N ASN A 41 6.85 13.73 -4.30
CA ASN A 41 5.44 13.51 -4.60
C ASN A 41 4.89 12.20 -4.02
N ILE A 42 5.72 11.35 -3.42
CA ILE A 42 5.31 10.01 -2.98
C ILE A 42 4.32 10.06 -1.83
N ILE A 43 4.55 10.89 -0.82
CA ILE A 43 3.59 11.04 0.27
C ILE A 43 2.25 11.60 -0.24
N PRO A 44 2.22 12.71 -1.02
CA PRO A 44 0.99 13.17 -1.67
C PRO A 44 0.29 12.09 -2.51
N LEU A 45 1.05 11.31 -3.26
CA LEU A 45 0.53 10.23 -4.10
C LEU A 45 -0.12 9.12 -3.25
N LEU A 46 0.55 8.66 -2.20
CA LEU A 46 0.02 7.65 -1.27
C LEU A 46 -1.25 8.14 -0.56
N VAL A 47 -1.29 9.41 -0.15
CA VAL A 47 -2.48 10.03 0.44
C VAL A 47 -3.62 10.12 -0.58
N THR A 48 -3.33 10.43 -1.84
CA THR A 48 -4.34 10.45 -2.92
C THR A 48 -4.93 9.06 -3.15
N ILE A 49 -4.07 8.03 -3.16
CA ILE A 49 -4.49 6.64 -3.33
C ILE A 49 -5.30 6.18 -2.12
N LEU A 50 -4.92 6.56 -0.89
CA LEU A 50 -5.73 6.33 0.31
C LEU A 50 -7.12 6.96 0.19
N ALA A 51 -7.21 8.21 -0.26
CA ALA A 51 -8.49 8.89 -0.43
C ALA A 51 -9.39 8.17 -1.45
N PHE A 52 -8.80 7.67 -2.55
CA PHE A 52 -9.49 6.84 -3.51
C PHE A 52 -9.98 5.52 -2.89
N TYR A 53 -9.13 4.85 -2.11
CA TYR A 53 -9.48 3.62 -1.41
C TYR A 53 -10.63 3.81 -0.40
N VAL A 54 -10.59 4.89 0.40
CA VAL A 54 -11.68 5.25 1.33
C VAL A 54 -13.00 5.47 0.58
N THR A 55 -12.94 6.06 -0.61
CA THR A 55 -14.13 6.25 -1.46
C THR A 55 -14.71 4.92 -1.92
N ILE A 56 -13.87 3.97 -2.34
CA ILE A 56 -14.30 2.62 -2.71
C ILE A 56 -14.89 1.89 -1.48
N LEU A 57 -14.24 1.99 -0.32
CA LEU A 57 -14.76 1.40 0.93
C LEU A 57 -16.15 1.92 1.28
N ALA A 58 -16.41 3.22 1.09
CA ALA A 58 -17.73 3.80 1.30
C ALA A 58 -18.80 3.17 0.38
N LEU A 59 -18.46 2.94 -0.89
CA LEU A 59 -19.35 2.25 -1.84
C LEU A 59 -19.59 0.79 -1.43
N ILE A 60 -18.54 0.07 -1.05
CA ILE A 60 -18.65 -1.32 -0.58
C ILE A 60 -19.51 -1.41 0.68
N LEU A 61 -19.33 -0.50 1.64
CA LEU A 61 -20.13 -0.45 2.86
C LEU A 61 -21.61 -0.23 2.55
N LYS A 62 -21.93 0.65 1.59
CA LYS A 62 -23.31 0.88 1.15
C LYS A 62 -23.92 -0.42 0.61
N GLU A 63 -23.23 -1.12 -0.29
CA GLU A 63 -23.71 -2.37 -0.87
C GLU A 63 -23.79 -3.53 0.15
N LEU A 64 -22.85 -3.61 1.09
CA LEU A 64 -22.88 -4.59 2.18
C LEU A 64 -24.08 -4.39 3.11
N VAL A 65 -24.46 -3.14 3.39
CA VAL A 65 -25.64 -2.84 4.21
C VAL A 65 -26.92 -3.29 3.49
N VAL A 66 -27.02 -3.06 2.18
CA VAL A 66 -28.13 -3.56 1.36
C VAL A 66 -28.19 -5.08 1.41
N PHE A 67 -27.06 -5.75 1.17
CA PHE A 67 -26.95 -7.21 1.25
C PHE A 67 -27.39 -7.76 2.61
N LYS A 68 -26.93 -7.15 3.71
CA LYS A 68 -27.32 -7.52 5.07
C LYS A 68 -28.84 -7.39 5.27
N ASN A 69 -29.41 -6.27 4.83
CA ASN A 69 -30.82 -5.99 5.04
C ASN A 69 -31.73 -6.91 4.22
N GLN A 70 -31.30 -7.31 3.01
CA GLN A 70 -32.07 -8.18 2.12
C GLN A 70 -31.88 -9.67 2.42
N LYS A 71 -30.63 -10.12 2.62
CA LYS A 71 -30.26 -11.54 2.73
C LYS A 71 -29.92 -11.97 4.16
N GLY A 72 -29.99 -11.08 5.15
CA GLY A 72 -29.74 -11.38 6.57
C GLY A 72 -28.29 -11.76 6.90
N GLY A 73 -27.34 -11.50 5.99
CA GLY A 73 -25.95 -11.92 6.13
C GLY A 73 -25.19 -11.21 7.25
N ASN A 74 -24.26 -11.91 7.90
CA ASN A 74 -23.36 -11.31 8.88
C ASN A 74 -22.17 -10.63 8.19
N ILE A 75 -22.11 -9.30 8.25
CA ILE A 75 -21.06 -8.48 7.64
C ILE A 75 -19.95 -8.07 8.60
N LYS A 76 -20.01 -8.47 9.87
CA LYS A 76 -19.11 -7.99 10.93
C LYS A 76 -17.64 -8.31 10.66
N ASP A 77 -17.36 -9.52 10.16
CA ASP A 77 -15.99 -9.95 9.87
C ASP A 77 -15.40 -9.19 8.69
N VAL A 78 -16.21 -8.88 7.68
CA VAL A 78 -15.82 -8.07 6.52
C VAL A 78 -15.48 -6.64 6.94
N LEU A 79 -16.34 -6.02 7.75
CA LEU A 79 -16.10 -4.71 8.36
C LEU A 79 -14.81 -4.67 9.18
N HIS A 80 -14.56 -5.72 9.97
CA HIS A 80 -13.34 -5.82 10.77
C HIS A 80 -12.09 -5.93 9.88
N SER A 81 -12.14 -6.71 8.81
CA SER A 81 -11.05 -6.80 7.83
C SER A 81 -10.77 -5.45 7.17
N MET A 82 -11.81 -4.77 6.66
CA MET A 82 -11.68 -3.45 6.03
C MET A 82 -11.04 -2.42 6.96
N LYS A 83 -11.46 -2.41 8.24
CA LYS A 83 -10.86 -1.54 9.26
C LYS A 83 -9.37 -1.85 9.46
N LYS A 84 -9.02 -3.13 9.51
CA LYS A 84 -7.62 -3.55 9.66
C LYS A 84 -6.78 -3.12 8.46
N ASP A 85 -7.30 -3.27 7.25
CA ASP A 85 -6.60 -2.89 6.02
C ASP A 85 -6.32 -1.38 5.97
N LEU A 86 -7.30 -0.55 6.37
CA LEU A 86 -7.13 0.90 6.50
C LEU A 86 -6.07 1.28 7.55
N ILE A 87 -6.03 0.58 8.69
CA ILE A 87 -4.98 0.80 9.70
C ILE A 87 -3.60 0.45 9.13
N ILE A 88 -3.48 -0.63 8.35
CA ILE A 88 -2.22 -1.03 7.72
C ILE A 88 -1.75 0.05 6.73
N GLU A 89 -2.64 0.55 5.87
CA GLU A 89 -2.32 1.61 4.92
C GLU A 89 -1.82 2.89 5.61
N MET A 90 -2.55 3.35 6.63
CA MET A 90 -2.14 4.50 7.44
C MET A 90 -0.78 4.28 8.10
N SER A 91 -0.53 3.07 8.61
CA SER A 91 0.75 2.70 9.22
C SER A 91 1.89 2.72 8.19
N LEU A 92 1.65 2.21 6.98
CA LEU A 92 2.65 2.21 5.90
C LEU A 92 2.99 3.64 5.44
N ILE A 93 2.00 4.52 5.34
CA ILE A 93 2.24 5.95 5.03
C ILE A 93 3.09 6.59 6.12
N PHE A 94 2.78 6.33 7.39
CA PHE A 94 3.54 6.86 8.51
C PHE A 94 4.99 6.35 8.52
N VAL A 95 5.20 5.06 8.26
CA VAL A 95 6.54 4.48 8.14
C VAL A 95 7.31 5.09 6.96
N ALA A 96 6.68 5.24 5.79
CA ALA A 96 7.29 5.88 4.64
C ALA A 96 7.70 7.34 4.95
N PHE A 97 6.83 8.08 5.66
CA PHE A 97 7.13 9.44 6.12
C PHE A 97 8.35 9.46 7.04
N LEU A 98 8.41 8.59 8.06
CA LEU A 98 9.56 8.48 8.96
C LEU A 98 10.85 8.13 8.20
N CYS A 99 10.80 7.21 7.24
CA CYS A 99 11.95 6.87 6.40
C CYS A 99 12.51 8.11 5.68
N TYR A 100 11.65 8.92 5.07
CA TYR A 100 12.07 10.16 4.40
C TYR A 100 12.58 11.22 5.37
N THR A 101 11.93 11.42 6.52
CA THR A 101 12.38 12.38 7.54
C THR A 101 13.75 12.01 8.09
N VAL A 102 13.94 10.74 8.46
CA VAL A 102 15.21 10.23 8.99
C VAL A 102 16.31 10.35 7.94
N ARG A 103 16.05 9.93 6.69
CA ARG A 103 16.99 10.08 5.57
C ARG A 103 17.42 11.54 5.37
N GLY A 104 16.47 12.48 5.40
CA GLY A 104 16.77 13.91 5.28
C GLY A 104 17.64 14.43 6.42
N ALA A 105 17.32 14.07 7.66
CA ALA A 105 18.02 14.55 8.86
C ALA A 105 19.48 14.07 8.95
N ILE A 106 19.76 12.85 8.48
CA ILE A 106 21.09 12.25 8.55
C ILE A 106 21.94 12.44 7.28
N SER A 107 21.35 13.04 6.24
CA SER A 107 21.99 13.27 4.93
C SER A 107 23.33 14.01 5.00
N SER A 108 23.51 14.87 6.00
CA SER A 108 24.71 15.70 6.19
C SER A 108 25.75 15.12 7.16
N VAL A 109 25.45 14.02 7.86
CA VAL A 109 26.26 13.52 8.99
C VAL A 109 26.90 12.16 8.69
N ILE A 110 26.30 11.36 7.82
CA ILE A 110 26.68 9.96 7.61
C ILE A 110 27.57 9.78 6.37
N SER A 111 28.44 8.77 6.38
CA SER A 111 29.27 8.39 5.23
C SER A 111 28.43 8.01 4.00
N THR A 112 28.98 8.25 2.82
CA THR A 112 28.33 7.98 1.52
C THR A 112 27.88 6.53 1.36
N GLU A 113 28.64 5.55 1.85
CA GLU A 113 28.27 4.13 1.79
C GLU A 113 27.06 3.79 2.65
N CYS A 114 26.97 4.36 3.86
CA CYS A 114 25.83 4.12 4.75
C CYS A 114 24.57 4.85 4.25
N MET A 115 24.75 6.02 3.61
CA MET A 115 23.66 6.74 2.92
C MET A 115 23.04 5.93 1.77
N GLN A 116 23.84 5.16 1.04
CA GLN A 116 23.36 4.31 -0.05
C GLN A 116 22.44 3.20 0.48
N TRP A 117 22.80 2.54 1.59
CA TRP A 117 21.96 1.52 2.21
C TRP A 117 20.64 2.09 2.73
N ILE A 118 20.68 3.26 3.37
CA ILE A 118 19.47 3.97 3.82
C ILE A 118 18.58 4.34 2.63
N THR A 119 19.18 4.77 1.53
CA THR A 119 18.48 5.12 0.30
C THR A 119 17.78 3.91 -0.30
N ILE A 120 18.50 2.79 -0.46
CA ILE A 120 17.93 1.54 -0.98
C ILE A 120 16.78 1.06 -0.10
N LEU A 121 16.95 1.08 1.22
CA LEU A 121 15.91 0.65 2.16
C LEU A 121 14.68 1.57 2.05
N SER A 122 14.86 2.88 2.07
CA SER A 122 13.78 3.86 1.95
C SER A 122 13.02 3.68 0.63
N ASN A 123 13.73 3.52 -0.48
CA ASN A 123 13.13 3.33 -1.79
C ASN A 123 12.36 2.01 -1.86
N SER A 124 12.90 0.94 -1.27
CA SER A 124 12.25 -0.36 -1.21
C SER A 124 10.95 -0.34 -0.39
N VAL A 125 10.96 0.35 0.76
CA VAL A 125 9.74 0.57 1.58
C VAL A 125 8.69 1.28 0.75
N THR A 126 9.09 2.34 0.04
CA THR A 126 8.19 3.12 -0.79
C THR A 126 7.56 2.30 -1.93
N VAL A 127 8.35 1.53 -2.67
CA VAL A 127 7.85 0.66 -3.74
C VAL A 127 6.91 -0.39 -3.18
N PHE A 128 7.26 -0.99 -2.05
CA PHE A 128 6.40 -1.95 -1.37
C PHE A 128 5.06 -1.34 -0.98
N THR A 129 5.07 -0.16 -0.36
CA THR A 129 3.85 0.55 0.03
C THR A 129 2.99 0.86 -1.18
N PHE A 130 3.60 1.35 -2.27
CA PHE A 130 2.86 1.67 -3.49
C PHE A 130 2.17 0.44 -4.10
N ILE A 131 2.91 -0.67 -4.23
CA ILE A 131 2.37 -1.93 -4.74
C ILE A 131 1.26 -2.48 -3.83
N TYR A 132 1.46 -2.42 -2.51
CA TYR A 132 0.47 -2.86 -1.53
C TYR A 132 -0.87 -2.13 -1.70
N PHE A 133 -0.83 -0.80 -1.80
CA PHE A 133 -2.03 0.03 -1.97
C PHE A 133 -2.78 -0.30 -3.27
N LEU A 134 -2.05 -0.44 -4.39
CA LEU A 134 -2.67 -0.78 -5.68
C LEU A 134 -3.39 -2.13 -5.62
N LEU A 135 -2.79 -3.13 -4.96
CA LEU A 135 -3.40 -4.45 -4.81
C LEU A 135 -4.62 -4.42 -3.92
N LEU A 136 -4.58 -3.67 -2.82
CA LEU A 136 -5.72 -3.54 -1.93
C LEU A 136 -6.91 -2.89 -2.64
N ILE A 137 -6.66 -1.84 -3.42
CA ILE A 137 -7.66 -1.21 -4.28
C ILE A 137 -8.21 -2.21 -5.30
N PHE A 138 -7.35 -2.94 -5.99
CA PHE A 138 -7.78 -3.92 -6.98
C PHE A 138 -8.68 -5.01 -6.36
N ASP A 139 -8.23 -5.61 -5.25
CA ASP A 139 -8.97 -6.65 -4.54
C ASP A 139 -10.33 -6.10 -4.05
N SER A 140 -10.38 -4.83 -3.65
CA SER A 140 -11.61 -4.16 -3.20
C SER A 140 -12.58 -3.84 -4.33
N ILE A 141 -12.10 -3.39 -5.49
CA ILE A 141 -12.94 -3.17 -6.69
C ILE A 141 -13.57 -4.48 -7.15
N VAL A 142 -12.80 -5.57 -7.18
CA VAL A 142 -13.32 -6.90 -7.51
C VAL A 142 -14.37 -7.34 -6.48
N GLY A 143 -14.10 -7.11 -5.20
CA GLY A 143 -15.07 -7.37 -4.12
C GLY A 143 -16.38 -6.58 -4.28
N LEU A 144 -16.29 -5.30 -4.64
CA LEU A 144 -17.45 -4.45 -4.91
C LEU A 144 -18.29 -4.98 -6.07
N TRP A 145 -17.65 -5.32 -7.19
CA TRP A 145 -18.36 -5.88 -8.35
C TRP A 145 -19.11 -7.16 -8.03
N ASN A 146 -18.46 -8.08 -7.30
CA ASN A 146 -19.11 -9.33 -6.86
C ASN A 146 -20.31 -9.06 -5.93
N LEU A 147 -20.21 -8.07 -5.03
CA LEU A 147 -21.32 -7.67 -4.16
C LEU A 147 -22.48 -7.07 -4.94
N ILE A 148 -22.21 -6.21 -5.92
CA ILE A 148 -23.23 -5.61 -6.79
C ILE A 148 -23.93 -6.71 -7.59
N GLU A 149 -23.18 -7.64 -8.17
CA GLU A 149 -23.75 -8.77 -8.92
C GLU A 149 -24.64 -9.62 -8.04
N GLU A 150 -24.23 -9.88 -6.80
CA GLU A 150 -24.99 -10.69 -5.86
C GLU A 150 -26.22 -9.96 -5.29
N ASN A 151 -26.19 -8.64 -5.15
CA ASN A 151 -27.35 -7.82 -4.74
C ASN A 151 -28.41 -7.69 -5.84
N ASN A 152 -28.01 -7.79 -7.11
CA ASN A 152 -28.91 -7.68 -8.26
C ASN A 152 -29.50 -9.04 -8.73
N LYS A 153 -29.18 -10.14 -8.04
CA LYS A 153 -29.82 -11.46 -8.18
C LYS A 153 -30.95 -11.63 -7.17
#